data_AF-A0A0M3JZH4-F1
#
_entry.id   AF-A0A0M3JZH4-F1
#
_cell.length_a   1.000
_cell.length_b   1.000
_cell.length_c   1.000
_cell.angle_alpha   90.00
_cell.angle_beta   90.00
_cell.angle_gamma   90.00
#
_symmetry.space_group_name_H-M   'P 1'
#
loop_
_entity.id
_entity.type
_entity.pdbx_description
1 polymer ?
#
loop_
_entity_poly.entity_id
_entity_poly.type
_entity_poly.pdbx_seq_one_letter_code
_entity_poly.pdbx_strand_id
1 'polypeptide(L)'
;MTVQRYQIVSHRPMCFWSALDTEEWLKKKRPKLAFKYAHLFLKHHITGRVLVEITDDQLNEIGVEDFQDRQDLYVEIRKCKLFSDLDELMKLSKSPFCWYRPK
;
A
#
# COMPACT_ATOMS: atom_id res chain seq x y z
N MET A 1 13.21 -14.34 -14.85
CA MET A 1 12.67 -13.59 -13.69
C MET A 1 12.24 -12.21 -14.19
N THR A 2 10.96 -12.06 -14.53
CA THR A 2 10.42 -10.78 -14.99
C THR A 2 10.35 -9.82 -13.80
N VAL A 3 11.13 -8.75 -13.84
CA VAL A 3 11.01 -7.64 -12.88
C VAL A 3 9.62 -7.05 -13.09
N GLN A 4 8.66 -7.40 -12.22
CA GLN A 4 7.36 -6.73 -12.22
C GLN A 4 7.63 -5.26 -11.91
N ARG A 5 7.58 -4.42 -12.94
CA ARG A 5 7.54 -2.97 -12.77
C ARG A 5 6.34 -2.68 -11.87
N TYR A 6 6.61 -2.29 -10.64
CA TYR A 6 5.57 -1.94 -9.70
C TYR A 6 4.96 -0.63 -10.19
N GLN A 7 3.93 -0.75 -11.03
CA GLN A 7 3.17 0.42 -11.44
C GLN A 7 2.49 0.98 -10.20
N ILE A 8 2.88 2.19 -9.87
CA ILE A 8 2.25 3.03 -8.86
C ILE A 8 0.78 3.16 -9.28
N VAL A 9 -0.13 2.77 -8.39
CA VAL A 9 -1.58 2.76 -8.68
C VAL A 9 -2.14 4.18 -8.71
N SER A 10 -1.48 5.12 -8.02
CA SER A 10 -1.87 6.53 -7.94
C SER A 10 -0.64 7.42 -7.80
N HIS A 11 -0.57 8.55 -8.51
CA HIS A 11 0.51 9.56 -8.33
C HIS A 11 0.61 10.11 -6.90
N ARG A 12 -0.39 9.80 -6.06
CA ARG A 12 -0.48 10.14 -4.64
C ARG A 12 0.17 9.05 -3.78
N PRO A 13 1.00 9.43 -2.79
CA PRO A 13 1.58 8.50 -1.84
C PRO A 13 0.52 7.68 -1.11
N MET A 14 0.93 6.47 -0.70
CA MET A 14 0.05 5.49 -0.05
C MET A 14 -0.68 6.07 1.17
N CYS A 15 -0.02 6.89 1.99
CA CYS A 15 -0.62 7.48 3.18
C CYS A 15 -1.82 8.40 2.89
N PHE A 16 -1.96 8.91 1.66
CA PHE A 16 -3.07 9.78 1.23
C PHE A 16 -4.21 9.04 0.56
N TRP A 17 -4.17 7.71 0.50
CA TRP A 17 -5.22 6.93 -0.14
C TRP A 17 -6.50 6.91 0.71
N SER A 18 -7.63 7.10 0.04
CA SER A 18 -8.95 6.82 0.61
C SER A 18 -9.18 5.30 0.75
N ALA A 19 -10.26 4.90 1.43
CA ALA A 19 -10.67 3.50 1.49
C ALA A 19 -10.99 2.94 0.09
N LEU A 20 -11.53 3.77 -0.81
CA LEU A 20 -11.79 3.40 -2.21
C LEU A 20 -10.48 3.19 -2.99
N ASP A 21 -9.51 4.10 -2.85
CA ASP A 21 -8.19 3.94 -3.48
C ASP A 21 -7.51 2.64 -3.00
N THR A 22 -7.68 2.30 -1.72
CA THR A 22 -7.14 1.08 -1.10
C THR A 22 -7.80 -0.18 -1.66
N GLU A 23 -9.12 -0.16 -1.83
CA GLU A 23 -9.87 -1.26 -2.43
C GLU A 23 -9.48 -1.47 -3.91
N GLU A 24 -9.38 -0.40 -4.70
CA GLU A 24 -8.96 -0.45 -6.10
C GLU A 24 -7.51 -0.93 -6.26
N TRP A 25 -6.62 -0.51 -5.35
CA TRP A 25 -5.27 -1.05 -5.28
C TRP A 25 -5.28 -2.57 -5.07
N LEU A 26 -6.08 -3.06 -4.12
CA LEU A 26 -6.15 -4.48 -3.82
C LEU A 26 -6.67 -5.28 -5.03
N LYS A 27 -7.74 -4.81 -5.68
CA LYS A 27 -8.28 -5.40 -6.92
C LYS A 27 -7.23 -5.51 -8.02
N LYS A 28 -6.42 -4.46 -8.19
CA LYS A 28 -5.38 -4.42 -9.24
C LYS A 28 -4.19 -5.33 -8.95
N LYS A 29 -3.72 -5.38 -7.70
CA LYS A 29 -2.48 -6.11 -7.33
C LYS A 29 -2.72 -7.58 -7.00
N ARG A 30 -3.86 -7.89 -6.39
CA ARG A 30 -4.24 -9.24 -5.96
C ARG A 30 -5.74 -9.48 -6.20
N PRO A 31 -6.17 -9.72 -7.45
CA PRO A 31 -7.59 -9.88 -7.78
C PRO A 31 -8.27 -11.00 -6.99
N LYS A 32 -7.55 -12.11 -6.75
CA LYS A 32 -8.06 -13.25 -5.98
C LYS A 32 -8.32 -12.91 -4.52
N LEU A 33 -7.40 -12.18 -3.88
CA LEU A 33 -7.56 -11.73 -2.50
C LEU A 33 -8.60 -10.61 -2.41
N ALA A 34 -8.66 -9.73 -3.40
CA ALA A 34 -9.67 -8.67 -3.48
C ALA A 34 -11.09 -9.25 -3.51
N PHE A 35 -11.32 -10.30 -4.30
CA PHE A 35 -12.62 -10.98 -4.34
C PHE A 35 -13.08 -11.45 -2.96
N LYS A 36 -12.15 -11.92 -2.12
CA LYS A 36 -12.44 -12.37 -0.76
C LYS A 36 -12.55 -11.22 0.24
N TYR A 37 -11.64 -10.25 0.21
CA TYR A 37 -11.40 -9.35 1.35
C TYR A 37 -11.64 -7.86 1.05
N ALA A 38 -11.83 -7.44 -0.21
CA ALA A 38 -12.01 -6.02 -0.55
C ALA A 38 -13.22 -5.39 0.17
N HIS A 39 -14.31 -6.15 0.32
CA HIS A 39 -15.49 -5.69 1.04
C HIS A 39 -15.22 -5.42 2.53
N LEU A 40 -14.30 -6.17 3.16
CA LEU A 40 -13.89 -5.93 4.55
C LEU A 40 -13.10 -4.63 4.68
N PHE A 41 -12.24 -4.34 3.71
CA PHE A 41 -11.47 -3.08 3.68
C PHE A 41 -12.38 -1.87 3.62
N LEU A 42 -13.44 -1.92 2.81
CA LEU A 42 -14.46 -0.87 2.75
C LEU A 42 -15.27 -0.79 4.05
N LYS A 43 -15.73 -1.94 4.56
CA LYS A 43 -16.52 -2.03 5.80
C LYS A 43 -15.80 -1.43 7.01
N HIS A 44 -14.49 -1.70 7.13
CA HIS A 44 -13.65 -1.18 8.21
C HIS A 44 -13.02 0.19 7.90
N HIS A 45 -13.37 0.81 6.77
CA HIS A 45 -12.80 2.10 6.33
C HIS A 45 -11.26 2.12 6.34
N ILE A 46 -10.63 1.05 5.84
CA ILE A 46 -9.18 0.93 5.79
C ILE A 46 -8.65 1.92 4.75
N THR A 47 -8.15 3.06 5.25
CA THR A 47 -7.48 4.08 4.45
C THR A 47 -6.01 3.75 4.25
N GLY A 48 -5.36 4.44 3.34
CA GLY A 48 -3.93 4.30 3.09
C GLY A 48 -3.06 4.53 4.32
N ARG A 49 -3.42 5.51 5.17
CA ARG A 49 -2.74 5.75 6.44
C ARG A 49 -2.78 4.53 7.36
N VAL A 50 -3.96 3.93 7.51
CA VAL A 50 -4.12 2.68 8.29
C VAL A 50 -3.31 1.57 7.64
N LEU A 51 -3.38 1.42 6.32
CA LEU A 51 -2.69 0.36 5.58
C LEU A 51 -1.15 0.45 5.68
N VAL A 52 -0.59 1.65 5.82
CA VAL A 52 0.85 1.86 6.03
C VAL A 52 1.34 1.31 7.38
N GLU A 53 0.49 1.36 8.40
CA GLU A 53 0.80 0.97 9.78
C GLU A 53 0.26 -0.42 10.16
N ILE A 54 -0.63 -0.98 9.34
CA ILE A 54 -1.36 -2.23 9.65
C ILE A 54 -0.41 -3.39 9.97
N THR A 55 -0.74 -4.16 11.00
CA THR A 55 -0.02 -5.38 11.41
C THR A 55 -0.69 -6.65 10.88
N ASP A 56 0.00 -7.79 11.00
CA ASP A 56 -0.62 -9.10 10.72
C ASP A 56 -1.84 -9.34 11.63
N ASP A 57 -1.72 -9.07 12.92
CA ASP A 57 -2.82 -9.25 13.87
C ASP A 57 -4.04 -8.41 13.50
N GLN A 58 -3.86 -7.17 13.06
CA GLN A 58 -4.96 -6.32 12.61
C GLN A 58 -5.62 -6.82 11.32
N LEU A 59 -4.87 -7.48 10.42
CA LEU A 59 -5.47 -8.15 9.27
C LEU A 59 -6.34 -9.34 9.70
N ASN A 60 -5.91 -10.07 10.73
CA ASN A 60 -6.70 -11.15 11.32
C ASN A 60 -7.99 -10.60 11.96
N GLU A 61 -7.89 -9.50 12.73
CA GLU A 61 -9.03 -8.85 13.39
C GLU A 61 -10.10 -8.33 12.42
N ILE A 62 -9.71 -7.85 11.22
CA ILE A 62 -10.68 -7.40 10.20
C ILE A 62 -11.28 -8.55 9.38
N GLY A 63 -10.86 -9.81 9.62
CA GLY A 63 -11.45 -11.01 9.01
C GLY A 63 -10.58 -11.73 7.97
N VAL A 64 -9.28 -11.43 7.88
CA VAL A 64 -8.33 -12.21 7.05
C VAL A 64 -7.74 -13.36 7.89
N GLU A 65 -8.58 -14.34 8.22
CA GLU A 65 -8.25 -15.42 9.16
C GLU A 65 -7.27 -16.46 8.58
N ASP A 66 -7.37 -16.73 7.27
CA ASP A 66 -6.47 -17.67 6.59
C ASP A 66 -5.03 -17.14 6.61
N PHE A 67 -4.12 -17.93 7.20
CA PHE A 67 -2.74 -17.53 7.38
C PHE A 67 -2.01 -17.28 6.06
N GLN A 68 -2.27 -18.09 5.03
CA GLN A 68 -1.56 -17.98 3.76
C GLN A 68 -1.99 -16.74 2.98
N ASP A 69 -3.29 -16.48 2.95
CA ASP A 69 -3.86 -15.27 2.35
C ASP A 69 -3.43 -14.03 3.13
N ARG A 70 -3.41 -14.08 4.47
CA ARG A 70 -2.98 -12.98 5.32
C ARG A 70 -1.52 -12.61 5.09
N GLN A 71 -0.64 -13.61 5.00
CA GLN A 71 0.78 -13.39 4.73
C GLN A 71 1.03 -12.85 3.31
N ASP A 72 0.35 -13.36 2.27
CA ASP A 72 0.49 -12.80 0.90
C ASP A 72 -0.01 -11.34 0.86
N LEU A 73 -1.14 -11.06 1.50
CA LEU A 73 -1.69 -9.71 1.60
C LEU A 73 -0.74 -8.76 2.33
N TYR A 74 -0.22 -9.18 3.48
CA TYR A 74 0.72 -8.39 4.28
C TYR A 74 2.00 -8.08 3.51
N VAL A 75 2.58 -9.07 2.82
CA VAL A 75 3.77 -8.85 1.97
C VAL A 75 3.46 -7.87 0.84
N GLU A 76 2.29 -7.95 0.20
CA GLU A 76 1.91 -7.03 -0.86
C GLU A 76 1.72 -5.59 -0.35
N ILE A 77 1.14 -5.42 0.84
CA ILE A 77 1.05 -4.12 1.54
C ILE A 77 2.44 -3.54 1.76
N ARG A 78 3.40 -4.35 2.26
CA ARG A 78 4.77 -3.90 2.52
C ARG A 78 5.51 -3.51 1.25
N LYS A 79 5.36 -4.28 0.17
CA LYS A 79 5.89 -3.90 -1.15
C LYS A 79 5.32 -2.56 -1.59
N CYS A 80 4.00 -2.37 -1.49
CA CYS A 80 3.36 -1.13 -1.90
C CYS A 80 3.87 0.08 -1.13
N LYS A 81 4.00 -0.04 0.19
CA LYS A 81 4.60 1.00 1.03
C LYS A 81 6.02 1.34 0.56
N LEU A 82 6.87 0.33 0.40
CA LEU A 82 8.27 0.54 -0.01
C LEU A 82 8.36 1.26 -1.37
N PHE A 83 7.50 0.90 -2.32
CA PHE A 83 7.44 1.58 -3.61
C PHE A 83 6.95 3.03 -3.50
N SER A 84 5.97 3.29 -2.63
CA SER A 84 5.50 4.65 -2.33
C SER A 84 6.63 5.51 -1.73
N ASP A 85 7.33 4.97 -0.73
CA ASP A 85 8.43 5.66 -0.04
C ASP A 85 9.59 5.97 -1.02
N LEU A 86 9.95 5.01 -1.87
CA LEU A 86 10.96 5.20 -2.91
C LEU A 86 10.56 6.29 -3.92
N ASP A 87 9.29 6.35 -4.32
CA ASP A 87 8.79 7.38 -5.23
C ASP A 87 8.84 8.78 -4.58
N GLU A 88 8.48 8.90 -3.31
CA GLU A 88 8.63 10.14 -2.55
C GLU A 88 10.10 10.58 -2.45
N LEU A 89 11.01 9.66 -2.10
CA LEU A 89 12.44 9.95 -2.04
C LEU A 89 12.99 10.41 -3.40
N MET A 90 12.55 9.79 -4.49
CA MET A 90 12.94 10.19 -5.86
C MET A 90 12.40 11.56 -6.25
N LYS A 91 11.24 11.97 -5.73
CA LYS A 91 10.69 13.32 -5.91
C LYS A 91 11.45 14.34 -5.09
N LEU A 92 11.80 14.01 -3.84
CA LEU A 92 12.57 14.88 -2.96
C LEU A 92 13.99 15.13 -3.48
N SER A 93 14.66 14.13 -4.04
CA SER A 93 16.01 14.27 -4.60
C SER A 93 16.05 15.18 -5.84
N LYS A 94 14.95 15.26 -6.59
CA LYS A 94 14.80 16.15 -7.75
C LYS A 94 14.33 17.56 -7.39
N SER A 95 13.95 17.79 -6.13
CA SER A 95 13.50 19.09 -5.67
C SER A 95 14.67 20.08 -5.61
N PRO A 96 14.59 21.25 -6.29
CA PRO A 96 15.66 22.24 -6.31
C PRO A 96 15.94 22.85 -4.92
N PHE A 97 15.07 22.63 -3.93
CA PHE A 97 15.20 23.14 -2.57
C PHE A 97 16.21 22.38 -1.68
N CYS A 98 16.65 21.18 -2.06
CA CYS A 98 17.58 20.36 -1.26
C CYS A 98 19.06 20.78 -1.35
N TRP A 99 19.39 21.90 -2.02
CA TRP A 99 20.76 22.43 -2.13
C TRP A 99 21.12 23.49 -1.09
N TYR A 100 20.37 23.67 -0.01
CA TYR A 100 20.78 24.59 1.05
C TYR A 100 21.91 23.98 1.89
N ARG A 101 23.17 24.21 1.47
CA ARG A 101 24.33 24.12 2.35
C ARG A 101 24.40 25.40 3.20
N PRO A 102 24.26 25.34 4.54
CA PRO A 102 24.66 26.47 5.38
C PRO A 102 26.16 26.74 5.16
N LYS A 103 26.52 28.01 5.05
CA LYS A 103 27.92 28.46 5.00
C LYS A 103 28.64 28.19 6.31
#